data_AF-A0A833G0I1-F1
#
_entry.id   AF-A0A833G0I1-F1
#
_cell.length_a   1.000
_cell.length_b   1.000
_cell.length_c   1.000
_cell.angle_alpha   90.00
_cell.angle_beta   90.00
_cell.angle_gamma   90.00
#
_symmetry.space_group_name_H-M   'P 1'
#
loop_
_entity.id
_entity.type
_entity.pdbx_description
1 polymer ?
#
loop_
_entity_poly.entity_id
_entity_poly.type
_entity_poly.pdbx_seq_one_letter_code
_entity_poly.pdbx_strand_id
1 'polypeptide(L)'
;MGRIAAIGIFLAGAVLLAGAASGADDGDHQPLFVNYGTDASIRQGDNDHHQAIYLSVPADTPGPLYVRLFDPDTTNYHDQMDRRSSTTRTRFSVFGGPGAFIERPTDPERLTEAELTSGTRLAERTFGSSRRDGDNAWVTLAELDPADGEKAGDRIIFRLVVDAVSGVNGNVYDVA
;
A
#
# COMPACT_ATOMS: atom_id res chain seq x y z
N MET A 1 1.53 48.93 -11.05
CA MET A 1 0.78 47.83 -10.39
C MET A 1 0.99 46.56 -11.21
N GLY A 2 2.02 45.77 -10.86
CA GLY A 2 2.36 44.54 -11.58
C GLY A 2 1.51 43.36 -11.07
N ARG A 3 0.86 42.64 -11.98
CA ARG A 3 0.09 41.43 -11.67
C ARG A 3 1.07 40.25 -11.67
N ILE A 4 1.26 39.63 -10.50
CA ILE A 4 2.04 38.41 -10.34
C ILE A 4 1.13 37.24 -10.76
N ALA A 5 1.55 36.51 -11.78
CA ALA A 5 0.93 35.24 -12.16
C ALA A 5 1.45 34.14 -11.21
N ALA A 6 0.55 33.48 -10.49
CA ALA A 6 0.88 32.28 -9.72
C ALA A 6 0.96 31.08 -10.66
N ILE A 7 2.17 30.56 -10.85
CA ILE A 7 2.40 29.27 -11.53
C ILE A 7 2.24 28.19 -10.44
N GLY A 8 1.13 27.45 -10.50
CA GLY A 8 0.92 26.27 -9.67
C GLY A 8 1.80 25.12 -10.17
N ILE A 9 2.72 24.67 -9.32
CA ILE A 9 3.53 23.48 -9.57
C ILE A 9 2.70 22.26 -9.17
N PHE A 10 2.30 21.45 -10.14
CA PHE A 10 1.80 20.09 -9.93
C PHE A 10 3.02 19.17 -9.76
N LEU A 11 3.23 18.62 -8.57
CA LEU A 11 4.20 17.53 -8.35
C LEU A 11 3.48 16.21 -8.53
N ALA A 12 3.68 15.57 -9.69
CA ALA A 12 3.42 14.14 -9.87
C ALA A 12 4.72 13.40 -9.56
N GLY A 13 4.79 12.75 -8.39
CA GLY A 13 5.93 11.93 -8.00
C GLY A 13 5.81 10.54 -8.64
N ALA A 14 6.68 10.24 -9.60
CA ALA A 14 6.87 8.88 -10.10
C ALA A 14 8.06 8.26 -9.35
N VAL A 15 7.81 7.23 -8.54
CA VAL A 15 8.88 6.43 -7.91
C VAL A 15 9.39 5.42 -8.94
N LEU A 16 10.69 5.48 -9.22
CA LEU A 16 11.43 4.51 -10.03
C LEU A 16 11.98 3.42 -9.09
N LEU A 17 11.39 2.23 -9.13
CA LEU A 17 11.96 1.04 -8.49
C LEU A 17 13.02 0.44 -9.41
N ALA A 18 14.29 0.76 -9.16
CA ALA A 18 15.42 0.09 -9.79
C ALA A 18 15.79 -1.15 -8.98
N GLY A 19 15.77 -2.31 -9.64
CA GLY A 19 16.15 -3.59 -9.03
C GLY A 19 17.62 -3.64 -8.61
N ALA A 20 17.85 -3.73 -7.31
CA ALA A 20 18.96 -4.45 -6.69
C ALA A 20 18.54 -4.83 -5.27
N ALA A 21 18.42 -6.12 -4.99
CA ALA A 21 18.26 -6.64 -3.64
C ALA A 21 19.58 -6.45 -2.87
N SER A 22 19.79 -5.25 -2.32
CA SER A 22 20.78 -4.99 -1.28
C SER A 22 20.04 -4.63 0.00
N GLY A 23 19.94 -5.60 0.91
CA GLY A 23 19.58 -5.33 2.29
C GLY A 23 20.70 -4.54 2.95
N ALA A 24 20.56 -3.22 2.96
CA ALA A 24 21.17 -2.32 3.94
C ALA A 24 20.00 -1.60 4.59
N ASP A 25 19.61 -2.08 5.77
CA ASP A 25 18.68 -1.40 6.66
C ASP A 25 19.47 -0.31 7.37
N ASP A 26 19.43 0.90 6.80
CA ASP A 26 20.14 2.07 7.29
C ASP A 26 19.39 2.68 8.50
N GLY A 27 19.32 1.97 9.62
CA GLY A 27 19.20 2.50 10.99
C GLY A 27 18.06 3.44 11.40
N ASP A 28 17.17 3.90 10.51
CA ASP A 28 15.95 4.66 10.83
C ASP A 28 14.99 4.62 9.61
N HIS A 29 14.42 3.46 9.31
CA HIS A 29 13.34 3.38 8.33
C HIS A 29 12.09 4.03 8.91
N GLN A 30 11.63 5.13 8.30
CA GLN A 30 10.42 5.86 8.71
C GLN A 30 9.25 5.44 7.80
N PRO A 31 8.31 4.62 8.29
CA PRO A 31 7.18 4.18 7.48
C PRO A 31 6.27 5.36 7.13
N LEU A 32 5.69 5.32 5.93
CA LEU A 32 4.97 6.46 5.34
C LEU A 32 3.45 6.31 5.35
N PHE A 33 2.94 5.09 5.48
CA PHE A 33 1.50 4.82 5.42
C PHE A 33 0.93 4.47 6.79
N VAL A 34 -0.33 4.83 7.01
CA VAL A 34 -1.11 4.40 8.17
C VAL A 34 -2.50 3.97 7.73
N ASN A 35 -2.97 2.80 8.17
CA ASN A 35 -4.34 2.33 7.93
C ASN A 35 -4.98 1.93 9.28
N TYR A 36 -6.13 2.53 9.61
CA TYR A 36 -6.76 2.35 10.90
C TYR A 36 -7.78 1.23 10.90
N GLY A 37 -7.79 0.47 12.00
CA GLY A 37 -8.80 -0.56 12.25
C GLY A 37 -10.24 -0.04 12.19
N THR A 38 -11.17 -0.92 11.85
CA THR A 38 -12.60 -0.61 11.70
C THR A 38 -13.28 -0.12 12.98
N ASP A 39 -12.67 -0.35 14.14
CA ASP A 39 -13.16 0.12 15.44
C ASP A 39 -12.50 1.46 15.85
N ALA A 40 -11.58 1.99 15.05
CA ALA A 40 -10.94 3.29 15.27
C ALA A 40 -11.93 4.43 15.06
N SER A 41 -11.66 5.56 15.71
CA SER A 41 -12.49 6.75 15.49
C SER A 41 -12.21 7.36 14.12
N ILE A 42 -13.25 7.69 13.35
CA ILE A 42 -13.13 8.49 12.12
C ILE A 42 -12.41 9.83 12.32
N ARG A 43 -12.28 10.30 13.57
CA ARG A 43 -11.51 11.51 13.92
C ARG A 43 -10.00 11.35 13.71
N GLN A 44 -9.52 10.13 13.55
CA GLN A 44 -8.13 9.82 13.17
C GLN A 44 -7.83 10.15 11.70
N GLY A 45 -8.86 10.48 10.91
CA GLY A 45 -8.70 10.90 9.51
C GLY A 45 -8.81 9.77 8.49
N ASP A 46 -9.15 8.55 8.92
CA ASP A 46 -9.42 7.39 8.09
C ASP A 46 -10.90 7.00 8.25
N ASN A 47 -11.67 7.15 7.19
CA ASN A 47 -13.12 6.98 7.19
C ASN A 47 -13.58 5.73 6.43
N ASP A 48 -12.69 5.04 5.75
CA ASP A 48 -12.97 3.90 4.88
C ASP A 48 -12.21 2.63 5.28
N HIS A 49 -11.16 2.75 6.10
CA HIS A 49 -10.37 1.66 6.68
C HIS A 49 -9.67 0.79 5.63
N HIS A 50 -9.52 1.32 4.41
CA HIS A 50 -8.83 0.66 3.34
C HIS A 50 -8.06 1.64 2.47
N GLN A 51 -6.95 1.16 1.90
CA GLN A 51 -6.13 1.94 0.98
C GLN A 51 -5.88 1.15 -0.29
N ALA A 52 -5.91 1.84 -1.43
CA ALA A 52 -5.48 1.30 -2.71
C ALA A 52 -4.21 2.02 -3.16
N ILE A 53 -3.12 1.29 -3.28
CA ILE A 53 -1.80 1.78 -3.68
C ILE A 53 -1.45 1.18 -5.04
N TYR A 54 -1.20 2.03 -6.03
CA TYR A 54 -0.76 1.59 -7.35
C TYR A 54 0.78 1.50 -7.41
N LEU A 55 1.28 0.28 -7.56
CA LEU A 55 2.69 -0.03 -7.75
C LEU A 55 2.95 -0.13 -9.24
N SER A 56 3.96 0.58 -9.76
CA SER A 56 4.23 0.55 -11.19
C SER A 56 5.70 0.54 -11.54
N VAL A 57 6.02 -0.20 -12.59
CA VAL A 57 7.36 -0.35 -13.17
C VAL A 57 7.31 -0.11 -14.68
N PRO A 58 8.44 0.22 -15.35
CA PRO A 58 8.48 0.28 -16.82
C PRO A 58 8.03 -1.04 -17.47
N ALA A 59 7.37 -0.96 -18.63
CA ALA A 59 6.82 -2.12 -19.33
C ALA A 59 7.87 -3.13 -19.83
N ASP A 60 9.13 -2.71 -19.90
CA ASP A 60 10.29 -3.52 -20.28
C ASP A 60 11.10 -4.01 -19.08
N THR A 61 10.60 -3.86 -17.85
CA THR A 61 11.27 -4.32 -16.64
C THR A 61 11.53 -5.83 -16.72
N PRO A 62 12.79 -6.27 -16.68
CA PRO A 62 13.12 -7.68 -16.80
C PRO A 62 13.06 -8.39 -15.44
N GLY A 63 12.76 -9.68 -15.47
CA GLY A 63 12.84 -10.55 -14.30
C GLY A 63 11.66 -10.40 -13.32
N PRO A 64 11.67 -11.19 -12.24
CA PRO A 64 10.61 -11.15 -11.24
C PRO A 64 10.61 -9.84 -10.45
N LEU A 65 9.42 -9.43 -10.03
CA LEU A 65 9.20 -8.30 -9.12
C LEU A 65 8.85 -8.84 -7.73
N TYR A 66 9.11 -8.06 -6.70
CA TYR A 66 8.78 -8.43 -5.32
C TYR A 66 7.95 -7.33 -4.70
N VAL A 67 6.80 -7.69 -4.13
CA VAL A 67 6.05 -6.78 -3.25
C VAL A 67 6.46 -7.10 -1.84
N ARG A 68 7.12 -6.15 -1.18
CA ARG A 68 7.58 -6.27 0.20
C ARG A 68 6.84 -5.28 1.07
N LEU A 69 6.54 -5.69 2.29
CA LEU A 69 5.88 -4.87 3.30
C LEU A 69 6.85 -4.67 4.45
N PHE A 70 7.05 -3.43 4.87
CA PHE A 70 7.69 -3.15 6.15
C PHE A 70 6.62 -3.03 7.21
N ASP A 71 6.81 -3.75 8.32
CA ASP A 71 5.98 -3.63 9.51
C ASP A 71 4.45 -3.79 9.31
N PRO A 72 4.00 -4.87 8.66
CA PRO A 72 2.58 -5.07 8.39
C PRO A 72 1.76 -5.48 9.64
N ASP A 73 2.40 -5.68 10.78
CA ASP A 73 1.75 -6.09 12.03
C ASP A 73 1.50 -4.87 12.93
N THR A 74 0.43 -4.90 13.73
CA THR A 74 0.04 -3.77 14.60
C THR A 74 0.33 -4.06 16.06
N THR A 75 1.61 -4.21 16.41
CA THR A 75 2.05 -4.63 17.76
C THR A 75 3.24 -3.85 18.33
N ASN A 76 3.71 -2.79 17.68
CA ASN A 76 5.03 -2.22 17.98
C ASN A 76 5.07 -0.70 18.23
N TYR A 77 6.25 -0.10 18.04
CA TYR A 77 6.52 1.32 18.31
C TYR A 77 6.20 2.26 17.15
N HIS A 78 6.08 1.75 15.92
CA HIS A 78 5.72 2.54 14.74
C HIS A 78 4.22 2.84 14.72
N ASP A 79 3.42 1.88 15.17
CA ASP A 79 1.96 1.94 15.11
C ASP A 79 1.32 3.06 15.95
N GLN A 80 0.17 3.53 15.47
CA GLN A 80 -0.67 4.46 16.23
C GLN A 80 -1.60 3.71 17.17
N MET A 81 -1.20 3.64 18.43
CA MET A 81 -1.84 2.81 19.45
C MET A 81 -2.93 3.56 20.22
N ASP A 82 -4.19 3.39 19.83
CA ASP A 82 -5.37 3.83 20.58
C ASP A 82 -5.66 2.92 21.79
N ARG A 83 -5.48 1.60 21.64
CA ARG A 83 -5.57 0.61 22.72
C ARG A 83 -4.43 -0.41 22.64
N ARG A 84 -3.48 -0.31 23.58
CA ARG A 84 -2.28 -1.17 23.66
C ARG A 84 -2.56 -2.68 23.78
N SER A 85 -3.72 -3.08 24.30
CA SER A 85 -4.09 -4.50 24.48
C SER A 85 -4.89 -5.07 23.31
N SER A 86 -5.12 -4.28 22.26
CA SER A 86 -5.84 -4.67 21.05
C SER A 86 -4.85 -4.67 19.89
N THR A 87 -5.05 -5.55 18.92
CA THR A 87 -4.31 -5.54 17.66
C THR A 87 -5.29 -5.27 16.54
N THR A 88 -4.91 -4.37 15.63
CA THR A 88 -5.60 -4.25 14.35
C THR A 88 -5.14 -5.38 13.45
N ARG A 89 -6.08 -5.98 12.74
CA ARG A 89 -5.76 -6.99 11.73
C ARG A 89 -5.82 -6.32 10.38
N THR A 90 -4.72 -6.37 9.64
CA THR A 90 -4.61 -5.76 8.32
C THR A 90 -4.38 -6.83 7.28
N ARG A 91 -5.21 -6.84 6.24
CA ARG A 91 -5.07 -7.70 5.07
C ARG A 91 -4.42 -6.91 3.95
N PHE A 92 -3.36 -7.46 3.39
CA PHE A 92 -2.68 -6.94 2.22
C PHE A 92 -2.97 -7.88 1.04
N SER A 93 -3.54 -7.34 -0.03
CA SER A 93 -3.94 -8.08 -1.22
C SER A 93 -3.34 -7.43 -2.46
N VAL A 94 -2.61 -8.19 -3.28
CA VAL A 94 -2.05 -7.68 -4.54
C VAL A 94 -2.92 -8.14 -5.70
N PHE A 95 -3.29 -7.19 -6.57
CA PHE A 95 -4.06 -7.41 -7.78
C PHE A 95 -3.24 -7.03 -9.01
N GLY A 96 -3.40 -7.81 -10.08
CA GLY A 96 -2.89 -7.56 -11.42
C GLY A 96 -3.91 -7.91 -12.49
N GLY A 97 -3.49 -7.89 -13.75
CA GLY A 97 -4.34 -8.16 -14.91
C GLY A 97 -5.43 -7.12 -15.15
N PRO A 98 -6.27 -7.31 -16.18
CA PRO A 98 -7.27 -6.32 -16.60
C PRO A 98 -8.23 -5.92 -15.47
N GLY A 99 -8.29 -4.62 -15.15
CA GLY A 99 -9.08 -4.06 -14.07
C GLY A 99 -8.31 -3.80 -12.77
N ALA A 100 -7.04 -4.21 -12.66
CA ALA A 100 -6.19 -3.86 -11.52
C ALA A 100 -5.81 -2.38 -11.51
N PHE A 101 -5.80 -1.67 -12.65
CA PHE A 101 -5.62 -0.23 -12.75
C PHE A 101 -6.94 0.48 -13.09
N ILE A 102 -7.41 1.32 -12.18
CA ILE A 102 -8.65 2.09 -12.39
C ILE A 102 -8.26 3.52 -12.73
N GLU A 103 -8.19 3.80 -14.03
CA GLU A 103 -7.87 5.14 -14.53
C GLU A 103 -8.93 6.18 -14.14
N ARG A 104 -10.20 5.76 -14.06
CA ARG A 104 -11.35 6.61 -13.75
C ARG A 104 -12.28 5.92 -12.76
N PRO A 105 -12.09 6.15 -11.46
CA PRO A 105 -13.00 5.60 -10.46
C PRO A 105 -14.37 6.27 -10.55
N THR A 106 -15.40 5.57 -10.10
CA THR A 106 -16.77 6.08 -10.01
C THR A 106 -16.88 7.25 -9.03
N ASP A 107 -16.05 7.26 -8.00
CA ASP A 107 -15.89 8.33 -7.02
C ASP A 107 -14.38 8.60 -6.83
N PRO A 108 -13.89 9.83 -7.08
CA PRO A 108 -12.46 10.16 -6.99
C PRO A 108 -11.93 10.15 -5.55
N GLU A 109 -12.81 10.20 -4.54
CA GLU A 109 -12.41 10.20 -3.13
C GLU A 109 -12.46 8.81 -2.51
N ARG A 110 -13.15 7.85 -3.14
CA ARG A 110 -13.35 6.51 -2.56
C ARG A 110 -13.65 5.45 -3.61
N LEU A 111 -12.89 4.35 -3.59
CA LEU A 111 -13.19 3.20 -4.44
C LEU A 111 -14.37 2.39 -3.88
N THR A 112 -15.17 1.82 -4.77
CA THR A 112 -16.16 0.80 -4.40
C THR A 112 -15.48 -0.56 -4.17
N GLU A 113 -16.15 -1.46 -3.45
CA GLU A 113 -15.66 -2.85 -3.26
C GLU A 113 -15.40 -3.56 -4.61
N ALA A 114 -16.29 -3.34 -5.59
CA ALA A 114 -16.14 -3.90 -6.93
C ALA A 114 -14.90 -3.35 -7.66
N GLU A 115 -14.55 -2.09 -7.41
CA GLU A 115 -13.33 -1.46 -7.91
C GLU A 115 -12.08 -1.95 -7.16
N LEU A 116 -12.11 -2.03 -5.83
CA LEU A 116 -10.99 -2.54 -5.04
C LEU A 116 -10.62 -3.99 -5.41
N THR A 117 -11.63 -4.79 -5.76
CA THR A 117 -11.46 -6.23 -6.05
C THR A 117 -11.42 -6.57 -7.54
N SER A 118 -11.47 -5.59 -8.45
CA SER A 118 -11.36 -5.84 -9.90
C SER A 118 -9.96 -6.32 -10.31
N GLY A 119 -9.88 -7.11 -11.38
CA GLY A 119 -8.64 -7.78 -11.80
C GLY A 119 -8.47 -9.16 -11.18
N THR A 120 -7.23 -9.64 -11.14
CA THR A 120 -6.85 -10.95 -10.60
C THR A 120 -6.07 -10.76 -9.31
N ARG A 121 -6.53 -11.35 -8.21
CA ARG A 121 -5.79 -11.36 -6.94
C ARG A 121 -4.62 -12.34 -7.04
N LEU A 122 -3.40 -11.83 -7.01
CA LEU A 122 -2.15 -12.57 -7.15
C LEU A 122 -1.63 -13.09 -5.80
N ALA A 123 -1.83 -12.31 -4.74
CA ALA A 123 -1.42 -12.67 -3.38
C ALA A 123 -2.34 -12.02 -2.34
N GLU A 124 -2.42 -12.64 -1.16
CA GLU A 124 -3.15 -12.12 0.00
C GLU A 124 -2.50 -12.63 1.28
N ARG A 125 -2.34 -11.75 2.28
CA ARG A 125 -1.94 -12.14 3.63
C ARG A 125 -2.56 -11.21 4.67
N THR A 126 -2.96 -11.76 5.82
CA THR A 126 -3.49 -10.97 6.95
C THR A 126 -2.54 -11.05 8.14
N PHE A 127 -2.19 -9.89 8.71
CA PHE A 127 -1.36 -9.72 9.90
C PHE A 127 -2.22 -9.29 11.11
N GLY A 128 -1.63 -9.11 12.30
CA GLY A 128 -2.38 -8.66 13.50
C GLY A 128 -3.00 -9.75 14.37
N SER A 129 -2.70 -11.03 14.14
CA SER A 129 -3.42 -12.16 14.77
C SER A 129 -2.85 -12.67 16.11
N SER A 130 -1.81 -12.03 16.67
CA SER A 130 -1.10 -12.30 17.97
C SER A 130 0.37 -12.71 17.86
N ARG A 131 0.92 -12.84 16.65
CA ARG A 131 2.38 -13.04 16.43
C ARG A 131 2.95 -11.78 15.80
N ARG A 132 4.09 -11.32 16.34
CA ARG A 132 4.94 -10.21 15.83
C ARG A 132 5.56 -10.58 14.47
N ASP A 133 4.71 -10.85 13.50
CA ASP A 133 5.06 -11.38 12.18
C ASP A 133 5.35 -10.20 11.24
N GLY A 134 6.63 -9.94 10.99
CA GLY A 134 7.06 -8.76 10.23
C GLY A 134 7.24 -7.49 11.06
N ASP A 135 7.13 -7.57 12.39
CA ASP A 135 7.36 -6.45 13.31
C ASP A 135 8.75 -5.83 13.10
N ASN A 136 8.78 -4.54 12.73
CA ASN A 136 10.00 -3.79 12.43
C ASN A 136 10.92 -4.53 11.45
N ALA A 137 10.32 -5.21 10.47
CA ALA A 137 11.03 -5.99 9.47
C ALA A 137 10.32 -5.96 8.13
N TRP A 138 11.11 -6.14 7.07
CA TRP A 138 10.57 -6.36 5.74
C TRP A 138 10.15 -7.82 5.54
N VAL A 139 8.91 -8.03 5.10
CA VAL A 139 8.40 -9.34 4.67
C VAL A 139 8.05 -9.31 3.19
N THR A 140 8.35 -10.38 2.47
CA THR A 140 7.89 -10.53 1.09
C THR A 140 6.45 -11.03 1.11
N LEU A 141 5.54 -10.23 0.53
CA LEU A 141 4.15 -10.62 0.32
C LEU A 141 4.01 -11.50 -0.93
N ALA A 142 4.68 -11.11 -2.01
CA ALA A 142 4.61 -11.80 -3.30
C ALA A 142 5.89 -11.66 -4.11
N GLU A 143 6.20 -12.69 -4.89
CA GLU A 143 7.02 -12.61 -6.09
C GLU A 143 6.06 -12.60 -7.28
N LEU A 144 6.22 -11.66 -8.21
CA LEU A 144 5.30 -11.41 -9.32
C LEU A 144 6.03 -11.49 -10.66
N ASP A 145 5.36 -12.02 -11.68
CA ASP A 145 5.78 -11.84 -13.06
C ASP A 145 5.25 -10.47 -13.57
N PRO A 146 6.07 -9.61 -14.20
CA PRO A 146 5.57 -8.40 -14.87
C PRO A 146 4.39 -8.66 -15.83
N ALA A 147 4.30 -9.86 -16.43
CA ALA A 147 3.19 -10.24 -17.30
C ALA A 147 1.84 -10.37 -16.57
N ASP A 148 1.84 -10.53 -15.25
CA ASP A 148 0.63 -10.62 -14.43
C ASP A 148 0.03 -9.25 -14.09
N GLY A 149 0.74 -8.14 -14.35
CA GLY A 149 0.24 -6.80 -14.08
C GLY A 149 -0.65 -6.25 -15.20
N GLU A 150 -1.33 -5.14 -14.93
CA GLU A 150 -2.08 -4.42 -15.97
C GLU A 150 -1.16 -3.48 -16.74
N LYS A 151 -1.15 -3.62 -18.07
CA LYS A 151 -0.39 -2.72 -18.93
C LYS A 151 -1.15 -1.41 -19.14
N ALA A 152 -0.55 -0.30 -18.73
CA ALA A 152 -1.05 1.05 -18.96
C ALA A 152 0.04 1.89 -19.62
N GLY A 153 -0.03 2.06 -20.95
CA GLY A 153 1.01 2.74 -21.72
C GLY A 153 2.35 2.00 -21.68
N ASP A 154 3.38 2.69 -21.19
CA ASP A 154 4.75 2.21 -21.00
C ASP A 154 5.01 1.67 -19.58
N ARG A 155 3.94 1.40 -18.81
CA ARG A 155 4.01 0.88 -17.45
C ARG A 155 3.28 -0.46 -17.32
N ILE A 156 3.78 -1.31 -16.43
CA ILE A 156 3.01 -2.37 -15.79
C ILE A 156 2.57 -1.88 -14.42
N ILE A 157 1.30 -2.06 -14.09
CA ILE A 157 0.68 -1.61 -12.85
C ILE A 157 0.11 -2.81 -12.08
N PHE A 158 0.40 -2.84 -10.79
CA PHE A 158 -0.25 -3.70 -9.81
C PHE A 158 -0.96 -2.81 -8.78
N ARG A 159 -2.02 -3.32 -8.17
CA ARG A 159 -2.71 -2.62 -7.08
C ARG A 159 -2.55 -3.41 -5.79
N LEU A 160 -1.95 -2.78 -4.78
CA LEU A 160 -1.99 -3.26 -3.41
C LEU A 160 -3.22 -2.68 -2.73
N VAL A 161 -4.12 -3.54 -2.26
CA VAL A 161 -5.22 -3.17 -1.38
C VAL A 161 -4.84 -3.53 0.04
N VAL A 162 -4.97 -2.57 0.95
CA VAL A 162 -4.66 -2.70 2.37
C VAL A 162 -5.97 -2.49 3.14
N ASP A 163 -6.57 -3.56 3.64
CA ASP A 163 -7.84 -3.53 4.37
C ASP A 163 -7.58 -3.74 5.86
N ALA A 164 -8.01 -2.82 6.72
CA ALA A 164 -8.11 -3.12 8.12
C ALA A 164 -9.42 -3.90 8.35
N VAL A 165 -9.31 -5.16 8.79
CA VAL A 165 -10.48 -6.05 8.90
C VAL A 165 -11.05 -6.13 10.33
N SER A 166 -10.35 -5.58 11.31
CA SER A 166 -10.81 -5.46 12.71
C SER A 166 -9.84 -4.62 13.54
N GLY A 167 -10.26 -4.15 14.71
CA GLY A 167 -9.39 -3.53 15.71
C GLY A 167 -9.44 -2.01 15.67
N VAL A 168 -8.70 -1.37 16.57
CA VAL A 168 -8.84 0.07 16.87
C VAL A 168 -7.57 0.88 16.62
N ASN A 169 -6.43 0.22 16.44
CA ASN A 169 -5.14 0.87 16.25
C ASN A 169 -4.88 1.18 14.76
N GLY A 170 -4.03 2.16 14.51
CA GLY A 170 -3.48 2.42 13.18
C GLY A 170 -2.25 1.56 12.94
N ASN A 171 -2.29 0.71 11.92
CA ASN A 171 -1.11 0.01 11.43
C ASN A 171 -0.25 0.98 10.64
N VAL A 172 1.00 1.18 11.04
CA VAL A 172 1.96 2.06 10.35
C VAL A 172 2.96 1.20 9.60
N TYR A 173 3.00 1.33 8.26
CA TYR A 173 3.72 0.39 7.39
C TYR A 173 4.34 1.09 6.18
N ASP A 174 5.19 0.35 5.44
CA ASP A 174 5.70 0.77 4.13
C ASP A 174 5.64 -0.37 3.09
N VAL A 175 5.77 -0.03 1.82
CA VAL A 175 5.76 -0.97 0.68
C VAL A 175 6.89 -0.67 -0.30
N ALA A 176 7.53 -1.74 -0.82
CA ALA A 176 8.57 -1.68 -1.85
C ALA A 176 8.35 -2.72 -2.95
#